data_AF-A0A9E5TM42-F1
#
_entry.id   AF-A0A9E5TM42-F1
#
_cell.length_a   1.000
_cell.length_b   1.000
_cell.length_c   1.000
_cell.angle_alpha   90.00
_cell.angle_beta   90.00
_cell.angle_gamma   90.00
#
_symmetry.space_group_name_H-M   'P 1'
#
loop_
_entity.id
_entity.type
_entity.pdbx_description
1 polymer ?
#
loop_
_entity_poly.entity_id
_entity_poly.type
_entity_poly.pdbx_seq_one_letter_code
_entity_poly.pdbx_strand_id
1 'polypeptide(L)'
;MRRAVLLVMFLLVFAAASSAFATTYYVDDDATSPYLGTSDQPFLHPQDAADVVDPGDTVIVRDGTYYDSPPDASEPSIIKLSRTNGTSSNPIVFRSENPWGAVLDGDSNAADWGIQIWNPSGNASYVTIEGFEIKDCASSGIHTWDADHVLIKGN
;
A
#
# COMPACT_ATOMS: atom_id res chain seq x y z
N MET A 1 -22.46 -48.94 37.92
CA MET A 1 -22.10 -49.22 36.51
C MET A 1 -22.80 -48.16 35.66
N ARG A 2 -22.06 -47.24 35.03
CA ARG A 2 -21.92 -47.10 33.56
C ARG A 2 -23.25 -46.68 32.88
N ARG A 3 -23.44 -45.44 32.43
CA ARG A 3 -23.01 -44.83 31.13
C ARG A 3 -23.99 -43.66 30.89
N ALA A 4 -23.74 -42.56 30.19
CA ALA A 4 -22.58 -42.05 29.48
C ALA A 4 -22.85 -40.55 29.25
N VAL A 5 -21.76 -39.81 29.34
CA VAL A 5 -21.55 -38.40 29.02
C VAL A 5 -22.16 -38.06 27.65
N LEU A 6 -23.08 -37.10 27.60
CA LEU A 6 -23.42 -36.41 26.36
C LEU A 6 -22.43 -35.25 26.22
N LEU A 7 -21.43 -35.47 25.38
CA LEU A 7 -20.27 -34.62 25.17
C LEU A 7 -20.71 -33.30 24.53
N VAL A 8 -20.51 -32.20 25.23
CA VAL A 8 -20.58 -30.83 24.69
C VAL A 8 -19.44 -30.70 23.67
N MET A 9 -19.72 -30.90 22.38
CA MET A 9 -18.82 -30.49 21.29
C MET A 9 -19.01 -28.99 21.06
N PHE A 10 -18.45 -28.18 21.97
CA PHE A 10 -18.12 -26.80 21.66
C PHE A 10 -16.81 -26.85 20.88
N LEU A 11 -16.91 -26.82 19.54
CA LEU A 11 -15.77 -26.74 18.66
C LEU A 11 -15.10 -25.38 18.91
N LEU A 12 -14.13 -25.33 19.81
CA LEU A 12 -13.20 -24.21 19.95
C LEU A 12 -12.34 -24.17 18.69
N VAL A 13 -12.86 -23.53 17.64
CA VAL A 13 -12.03 -23.02 16.55
C VAL A 13 -11.25 -21.85 17.14
N PHE A 14 -10.12 -22.14 17.78
CA PHE A 14 -9.09 -21.13 17.98
C PHE A 14 -8.57 -20.78 16.59
N ALA A 15 -9.16 -19.74 15.98
CA ALA A 15 -8.49 -19.03 14.90
C ALA A 15 -7.19 -18.51 15.50
N ALA A 16 -6.08 -19.18 15.21
CA ALA A 16 -4.77 -18.62 15.47
C ALA A 16 -4.69 -17.37 14.61
N ALA A 17 -4.92 -16.21 15.21
CA ALA A 17 -4.56 -14.94 14.60
C ALA A 17 -3.04 -14.99 14.42
N SER A 18 -2.59 -15.29 13.19
CA SER A 18 -1.20 -15.09 12.83
C SER A 18 -0.95 -13.59 12.96
N SER A 19 -0.21 -13.21 14.00
CA SER A 19 0.43 -11.90 14.03
C SER A 19 1.44 -11.93 12.89
N ALA A 20 1.03 -11.50 11.69
CA ALA A 20 1.99 -11.16 10.66
C ALA A 20 2.83 -10.02 11.24
N PHE A 21 4.15 -10.20 11.23
CA PHE A 21 5.04 -9.10 11.56
C PHE A 21 4.93 -8.07 10.45
N ALA A 22 4.87 -6.79 10.83
CA ALA A 22 4.96 -5.69 9.88
C ALA A 22 6.18 -5.88 8.97
N THR A 23 5.94 -5.95 7.67
CA THR A 23 6.97 -6.12 6.65
C THR A 23 7.37 -4.74 6.11
N THR A 24 8.66 -4.58 5.83
CA THR A 24 9.16 -3.40 5.09
C THR A 24 9.47 -3.82 3.67
N TYR A 25 8.72 -3.26 2.72
CA TYR A 25 8.96 -3.42 1.30
C TYR A 25 9.79 -2.26 0.74
N TYR A 26 10.58 -2.54 -0.28
CA TYR A 26 11.40 -1.56 -0.98
C TYR A 26 11.01 -1.50 -2.45
N VAL A 27 11.04 -0.30 -3.02
CA VAL A 27 10.79 -0.01 -4.43
C VAL A 27 11.99 0.76 -4.99
N ASP A 28 12.41 0.43 -6.19
CA ASP A 28 13.58 1.00 -6.88
C ASP A 28 13.37 0.94 -8.40
N ASP A 29 13.40 2.09 -9.09
CA ASP A 29 13.20 2.17 -10.54
C ASP A 29 14.39 1.61 -11.34
N ASP A 30 15.56 1.44 -10.70
CA ASP A 30 16.72 0.76 -11.28
C ASP A 30 16.66 -0.78 -11.12
N ALA A 31 15.60 -1.33 -10.51
CA ALA A 31 15.46 -2.77 -10.33
C ALA A 31 15.35 -3.50 -11.69
N THR A 32 16.17 -4.53 -11.90
CA THR A 32 16.21 -5.23 -13.20
C THR A 32 15.07 -6.24 -13.43
N SER A 33 14.21 -6.47 -12.44
CA SER A 33 12.99 -7.29 -12.50
C SER A 33 12.15 -6.99 -11.26
N PRO A 34 10.81 -7.09 -11.28
CA PRO A 34 10.04 -7.05 -10.04
C PRO A 34 10.39 -8.29 -9.21
N TYR A 35 10.95 -8.07 -8.02
CA TYR A 35 11.34 -9.13 -7.09
C TYR A 35 10.40 -9.19 -5.88
N LEU A 36 10.87 -9.76 -4.76
CA LEU A 36 10.11 -10.02 -3.55
C LEU A 36 9.86 -8.77 -2.67
N GLY A 37 10.26 -7.58 -3.13
CA GLY A 37 10.15 -6.33 -2.39
C GLY A 37 11.08 -6.21 -1.19
N THR A 38 12.13 -7.03 -1.11
CA THR A 38 13.15 -6.90 -0.05
C THR A 38 14.15 -5.79 -0.38
N SER A 39 14.96 -5.34 0.57
CA SER A 39 15.97 -4.29 0.29
C SER A 39 16.99 -4.69 -0.80
N ASP A 40 17.41 -5.95 -0.81
CA ASP A 40 18.35 -6.48 -1.82
C ASP A 40 17.66 -6.84 -3.15
N GLN A 41 16.34 -7.00 -3.11
CA GLN A 41 15.51 -7.37 -4.25
C GLN A 41 14.22 -6.55 -4.22
N PRO A 42 14.29 -5.24 -4.51
CA PRO A 42 13.15 -4.34 -4.44
C PRO A 42 12.13 -4.65 -5.53
N PHE A 43 10.92 -4.17 -5.34
CA PHE A 43 9.94 -4.06 -6.41
C PHE A 43 10.41 -3.00 -7.42
N LEU A 44 9.99 -3.16 -8.67
CA LEU A 44 10.28 -2.18 -9.72
C LEU A 44 9.28 -1.02 -9.66
N HIS A 45 8.01 -1.34 -9.47
CA HIS A 45 6.95 -0.33 -9.47
C HIS A 45 6.36 -0.13 -8.06
N PRO A 46 6.03 1.12 -7.67
CA PRO A 46 5.31 1.38 -6.44
C PRO A 46 3.99 0.61 -6.32
N GLN A 47 3.33 0.34 -7.46
CA GLN A 47 2.10 -0.44 -7.51
C GLN A 47 2.30 -1.91 -7.10
N ASP A 48 3.46 -2.52 -7.40
CA ASP A 48 3.75 -3.90 -6.99
C ASP A 48 3.73 -4.03 -5.46
N ALA A 49 4.23 -3.01 -4.75
CA ALA A 49 4.16 -2.94 -3.30
C ALA A 49 2.71 -2.71 -2.83
N ALA A 50 1.99 -1.79 -3.46
CA ALA A 50 0.58 -1.51 -3.17
C ALA A 50 -0.34 -2.72 -3.29
N ASP A 51 0.00 -3.68 -4.15
CA ASP A 51 -0.78 -4.89 -4.36
C ASP A 51 -0.57 -5.96 -3.28
N VAL A 52 0.52 -5.89 -2.51
CA VAL A 52 0.90 -6.92 -1.51
C VAL A 52 0.89 -6.46 -0.06
N VAL A 53 0.83 -5.15 0.21
CA VAL A 53 0.85 -4.62 1.58
C VAL A 53 -0.36 -5.05 2.41
N ASP A 54 -0.08 -5.42 3.65
CA ASP A 54 -1.05 -5.71 4.70
C ASP A 54 -0.99 -4.65 5.83
N PRO A 55 -1.99 -4.61 6.72
CA PRO A 55 -2.01 -3.67 7.85
C PRO A 55 -0.73 -3.74 8.71
N GLY A 56 -0.05 -2.59 8.83
CA GLY A 56 1.21 -2.45 9.57
C GLY A 56 2.45 -2.41 8.70
N ASP A 57 2.34 -2.75 7.41
CA ASP A 57 3.47 -2.74 6.50
C ASP A 57 3.94 -1.32 6.16
N THR A 58 5.21 -1.22 5.81
CA THR A 58 5.84 0.02 5.33
C THR A 58 6.46 -0.21 3.97
N VAL A 59 6.19 0.68 3.03
CA VAL A 59 6.84 0.75 1.72
C VAL A 59 7.82 1.92 1.73
N ILE A 60 9.09 1.62 1.47
CA ILE A 60 10.16 2.58 1.26
C ILE A 60 10.43 2.67 -0.24
N VAL A 61 10.21 3.83 -0.82
CA VAL A 61 10.47 4.08 -2.24
C VAL A 61 11.79 4.82 -2.36
N ARG A 62 12.77 4.21 -3.03
CA ARG A 62 14.10 4.82 -3.22
C ARG A 62 14.04 6.00 -4.17
N ASP A 63 15.09 6.82 -4.09
CA ASP A 63 15.27 7.96 -4.97
C ASP A 63 15.22 7.51 -6.43
N GLY A 64 14.40 8.18 -7.24
CA GLY A 64 14.07 7.73 -8.59
C GLY A 64 12.88 8.47 -9.17
N THR A 65 12.59 8.24 -10.44
CA THR A 65 11.41 8.81 -11.11
C THR A 65 10.47 7.71 -11.57
N TYR A 66 9.29 7.66 -10.98
CA TYR A 66 8.30 6.63 -11.20
C TYR A 66 7.15 7.23 -12.02
N TYR A 67 7.04 6.82 -13.27
CA TYR A 67 6.06 7.34 -14.23
C TYR A 67 5.25 6.24 -14.95
N ASP A 68 5.47 4.97 -14.59
CA ASP A 68 4.97 3.83 -15.36
C ASP A 68 4.08 2.87 -14.55
N SER A 69 3.13 2.28 -15.29
CA SER A 69 2.15 1.25 -14.89
C SER A 69 0.93 1.70 -14.08
N PRO A 70 0.06 2.56 -14.65
CA PRO A 70 -1.26 2.75 -14.09
C PRO A 70 -2.00 1.41 -13.98
N PRO A 71 -2.47 1.01 -12.79
CA PRO A 71 -3.10 -0.30 -12.57
C PRO A 71 -4.43 -0.44 -13.32
N ASP A 72 -5.00 0.68 -13.75
CA ASP A 72 -6.24 0.76 -14.51
C ASP A 72 -6.15 1.88 -15.55
N ALA A 73 -6.28 1.55 -16.83
CA ALA A 73 -6.25 2.54 -17.92
C ALA A 73 -7.47 3.48 -17.92
N SER A 74 -8.55 3.13 -17.22
CA SER A 74 -9.74 3.98 -17.08
C SER A 74 -9.67 4.94 -15.88
N GLU A 75 -8.75 4.67 -14.95
CA GLU A 75 -8.49 5.47 -13.74
C GLU A 75 -6.98 5.52 -13.47
N PRO A 76 -6.18 6.12 -14.38
CA PRO A 76 -4.74 5.98 -14.34
C PRO A 76 -4.15 6.71 -13.12
N SER A 77 -3.48 5.94 -12.26
CA SER A 77 -2.73 6.47 -11.13
C SER A 77 -1.40 5.73 -10.97
N ILE A 78 -0.36 6.40 -10.48
CA ILE A 78 0.95 5.76 -10.29
C ILE A 78 0.87 4.76 -9.12
N ILE A 79 0.12 5.11 -8.07
CA ILE A 79 -0.19 4.22 -6.93
C ILE A 79 -1.70 4.20 -6.70
N LYS A 80 -2.33 3.03 -6.80
CA LYS A 80 -3.72 2.79 -6.41
C LYS A 80 -3.79 1.93 -5.17
N LEU A 81 -4.12 2.55 -4.05
CA LEU A 81 -4.32 1.92 -2.76
C LEU A 81 -5.79 1.48 -2.62
N SER A 82 -6.13 0.38 -3.32
CA SER A 82 -7.52 -0.10 -3.45
C SER A 82 -7.99 -1.13 -2.41
N ARG A 83 -7.05 -1.66 -1.63
CA ARG A 83 -7.28 -2.72 -0.65
C ARG A 83 -6.71 -2.39 0.73
N THR A 84 -6.11 -1.22 0.89
CA THR A 84 -5.45 -0.79 2.11
C THR A 84 -6.46 -0.39 3.18
N ASN A 85 -6.63 -1.27 4.16
CA ASN A 85 -7.41 -1.04 5.38
C ASN A 85 -6.51 -1.27 6.59
N GLY A 86 -5.62 -0.32 6.87
CA GLY A 86 -4.83 -0.33 8.10
C GLY A 86 -5.72 -0.21 9.35
N THR A 87 -5.09 -0.26 10.51
CA THR A 87 -5.76 0.01 11.80
C THR A 87 -5.04 1.11 12.57
N SER A 88 -5.67 1.64 13.61
CA SER A 88 -5.04 2.63 14.49
C SER A 88 -3.74 2.14 15.14
N SER A 89 -3.59 0.82 15.34
CA SER A 89 -2.37 0.21 15.85
C SER A 89 -1.38 -0.18 14.75
N ASN A 90 -1.87 -0.44 13.53
CA ASN A 90 -1.10 -0.96 12.41
C ASN A 90 -1.46 -0.18 11.12
N PRO A 91 -1.05 1.09 11.02
CA PRO A 91 -1.24 1.86 9.79
C PRO A 91 -0.36 1.30 8.67
N ILE A 92 -0.79 1.48 7.42
CA ILE A 92 0.02 1.19 6.24
C ILE A 92 0.77 2.47 5.87
N VAL A 93 2.07 2.38 5.63
CA VAL A 93 2.92 3.56 5.36
C VAL A 93 3.54 3.45 3.98
N PHE A 94 3.39 4.47 3.16
CA PHE A 94 4.17 4.69 1.94
C PHE A 94 5.04 5.92 2.16
N ARG A 95 6.35 5.77 1.97
CA ARG A 95 7.30 6.83 2.22
C ARG A 95 8.45 6.84 1.19
N SER A 96 8.84 8.03 0.75
CA SER A 96 10.10 8.24 0.05
C SER A 96 11.29 8.05 0.99
N GLU A 97 12.31 7.30 0.57
CA GLU A 97 13.50 6.99 1.38
C GLU A 97 14.19 8.27 1.85
N ASN A 98 14.45 9.19 0.92
CA ASN A 98 14.84 10.57 1.21
C ASN A 98 13.68 11.51 0.84
N PRO A 99 13.39 12.57 1.62
CA PRO A 99 12.35 13.53 1.26
C PRO A 99 12.55 14.09 -0.15
N TRP A 100 11.51 14.01 -0.97
CA TRP A 100 11.45 14.38 -2.39
C TRP A 100 12.37 13.58 -3.32
N GLY A 101 13.04 12.54 -2.82
CA GLY A 101 13.90 11.66 -3.62
C GLY A 101 13.12 10.77 -4.58
N ALA A 102 11.99 10.21 -4.13
CA ALA A 102 11.06 9.49 -4.98
C ALA A 102 10.08 10.46 -5.63
N VAL A 103 10.22 10.63 -6.95
CA VAL A 103 9.35 11.49 -7.76
C VAL A 103 8.28 10.63 -8.42
N LEU A 104 7.01 10.88 -8.10
CA LEU A 104 5.87 10.32 -8.80
C LEU A 104 5.47 11.28 -9.92
N ASP A 105 5.79 10.91 -11.16
CA ASP A 105 5.64 11.76 -12.35
C ASP A 105 4.48 11.24 -13.21
N GLY A 106 3.46 12.07 -13.41
CA GLY A 106 2.25 11.71 -14.16
C GLY A 106 2.43 11.63 -15.68
N ASP A 107 3.67 11.67 -16.18
CA ASP A 107 4.05 11.56 -17.59
C ASP A 107 3.23 12.48 -18.49
N SER A 108 3.36 13.79 -18.25
CA SER A 108 2.68 14.82 -19.04
C SER A 108 1.15 14.69 -19.07
N ASN A 109 0.54 14.44 -17.91
CA ASN A 109 -0.90 14.21 -17.72
C ASN A 109 -1.42 12.87 -18.25
N ALA A 110 -0.57 11.85 -18.39
CA ALA A 110 -1.00 10.49 -18.69
C ALA A 110 -1.64 9.82 -17.47
N ALA A 111 -1.14 10.09 -16.26
CA ALA A 111 -1.80 9.71 -15.01
C ALA A 111 -2.75 10.82 -14.54
N ASP A 112 -3.96 10.45 -14.14
CA ASP A 112 -4.91 11.37 -13.51
C ASP A 112 -4.42 11.76 -12.11
N TRP A 113 -3.88 10.77 -11.38
CA TRP A 113 -3.41 10.96 -10.00
C TRP A 113 -2.03 10.34 -9.76
N GLY A 114 -1.24 10.98 -8.90
CA GLY A 114 -0.01 10.35 -8.40
C GLY A 114 -0.35 9.18 -7.48
N ILE A 115 -1.15 9.44 -6.45
CA ILE A 115 -1.61 8.45 -5.48
C ILE A 115 -3.13 8.53 -5.35
N GLN A 116 -3.82 7.42 -5.64
CA GLN A 116 -5.24 7.24 -5.44
C GLN A 116 -5.48 6.35 -4.21
N ILE A 117 -6.18 6.87 -3.20
CA ILE A 117 -6.55 6.15 -1.98
C ILE A 117 -8.07 5.96 -1.98
N TRP A 118 -8.51 4.76 -2.32
CA TRP A 118 -9.93 4.45 -2.49
C TRP A 118 -10.19 2.95 -2.44
N ASN A 119 -11.04 2.47 -1.53
CA ASN A 119 -11.38 1.05 -1.46
C ASN A 119 -12.82 0.81 -1.97
N PRO A 120 -13.05 0.14 -3.11
CA PRO A 120 -14.40 -0.12 -3.60
C PRO A 120 -15.20 -1.12 -2.72
N SER A 121 -14.53 -1.86 -1.83
CA SER A 121 -15.14 -2.86 -0.94
C SER A 121 -15.37 -2.35 0.48
N GLY A 122 -15.11 -1.07 0.77
CA GLY A 122 -15.23 -0.48 2.11
C GLY A 122 -14.62 0.92 2.19
N ASN A 123 -14.05 1.30 3.33
CA ASN A 123 -13.30 2.56 3.45
C ASN A 123 -11.79 2.26 3.48
N ALA A 124 -11.02 2.86 2.58
CA ALA A 124 -9.56 2.86 2.70
C ALA A 124 -9.19 3.61 3.99
N SER A 125 -8.48 2.97 4.91
CA SER A 125 -8.33 3.52 6.26
C SER A 125 -6.90 3.39 6.80
N TYR A 126 -6.49 4.35 7.64
CA TYR A 126 -5.20 4.33 8.34
C TYR A 126 -3.99 4.16 7.42
N VAL A 127 -3.89 5.04 6.42
CA VAL A 127 -2.78 5.10 5.47
C VAL A 127 -1.97 6.37 5.73
N THR A 128 -0.64 6.25 5.69
CA THR A 128 0.29 7.39 5.74
C THR A 128 1.02 7.52 4.42
N ILE A 129 1.01 8.71 3.84
CA ILE A 129 1.79 9.09 2.64
C ILE A 129 2.80 10.16 3.03
N GLU A 130 4.09 9.87 2.88
CA GLU A 130 5.17 10.72 3.38
C GLU A 130 6.30 10.99 2.38
N GLY A 131 6.63 12.26 2.18
CA GLY A 131 7.91 12.68 1.61
C GLY A 131 8.09 12.53 0.10
N PHE A 132 7.04 12.30 -0.69
CA PHE A 132 7.15 12.21 -2.15
C PHE A 132 7.17 13.57 -2.83
N GLU A 133 7.89 13.72 -3.94
CA GLU A 133 7.56 14.74 -4.94
C GLU A 133 6.50 14.17 -5.88
N ILE A 134 5.45 14.94 -6.20
CA ILE A 134 4.39 14.48 -7.11
C ILE A 134 4.09 15.58 -8.11
N LYS A 135 4.21 15.26 -9.41
CA LYS A 135 4.10 16.26 -10.48
C LYS A 135 3.46 15.69 -11.74
N ASP A 136 3.13 16.61 -12.67
CA ASP A 136 2.72 16.32 -14.04
C ASP A 136 1.52 15.34 -14.19
N CYS A 137 0.65 15.28 -13.17
CA CYS A 137 -0.61 14.54 -13.19
C CYS A 137 -1.75 15.40 -13.79
N ALA A 138 -2.70 14.78 -14.48
CA ALA A 138 -3.82 15.47 -15.13
C ALA A 138 -4.80 16.11 -14.14
N SER A 139 -4.92 15.55 -12.93
CA SER A 139 -5.82 16.03 -11.89
C SER A 139 -5.08 16.45 -10.63
N SER A 140 -4.75 15.51 -9.74
CA SER A 140 -4.22 15.82 -8.40
C SER A 140 -3.07 14.90 -8.04
N GLY A 141 -2.08 15.40 -7.31
CA GLY A 141 -0.98 14.54 -6.83
C GLY A 141 -1.45 13.43 -5.90
N ILE A 142 -2.32 13.75 -4.94
CA ILE A 142 -2.93 12.78 -4.02
C ILE A 142 -4.44 12.95 -4.05
N HIS A 143 -5.16 11.85 -4.33
CA HIS A 143 -6.61 11.79 -4.38
C HIS A 143 -7.14 10.78 -3.38
N THR A 144 -8.06 11.23 -2.52
CA THR A 144 -8.70 10.38 -1.51
C THR A 144 -10.21 10.33 -1.75
N TRP A 145 -10.76 9.13 -1.85
CA TRP A 145 -12.20 8.91 -2.00
C TRP A 145 -12.67 7.87 -0.98
N ASP A 146 -13.70 8.21 -0.18
CA ASP A 146 -14.26 7.33 0.86
C ASP A 146 -13.17 6.71 1.75
N ALA A 147 -12.21 7.56 2.15
CA ALA A 147 -11.08 7.18 2.98
C ALA A 147 -11.16 7.81 4.38
N ASP A 148 -10.63 7.14 5.39
CA ASP A 148 -10.66 7.55 6.79
C ASP A 148 -9.27 7.45 7.45
N HIS A 149 -8.95 8.35 8.39
CA HIS A 149 -7.66 8.39 9.11
C HIS A 149 -6.42 8.35 8.19
N VAL A 150 -6.48 9.06 7.05
CA VAL A 150 -5.34 9.22 6.15
C VAL A 150 -4.44 10.36 6.65
N LEU A 151 -3.14 10.10 6.76
CA LEU A 151 -2.13 11.10 7.09
C LEU A 151 -1.27 11.41 5.85
N ILE A 152 -1.26 12.67 5.43
CA ILE A 152 -0.41 13.17 4.34
C ILE A 152 0.61 14.13 4.96
N LYS A 153 1.91 13.90 4.74
CA LYS A 153 2.97 14.65 5.42
C LYS A 153 4.20 14.89 4.53
N GLY A 154 4.59 16.15 4.39
CA GLY A 154 5.90 16.51 3.82
C GLY A 154 6.11 16.15 2.35
N ASN A 155 5.03 16.01 1.59
CA ASN A 155 5.04 15.86 0.14
C ASN A 155 5.03 17.25 -0.51
#